data_AF-A0A7S2SHY4-F1
#
_entry.id   AF-A0A7S2SHY4-F1
#
_cell.length_a   1.000
_cell.length_b   1.000
_cell.length_c   1.000
_cell.angle_alpha   90.00
_cell.angle_beta   90.00
_cell.angle_gamma   90.00
#
_symmetry.space_group_name_H-M   'P 1'
#
loop_
_entity.id
_entity.type
_entity.pdbx_description
1 polymer ?
#
loop_
_entity_poly.entity_id
_entity_poly.type
_entity_poly.pdbx_seq_one_letter_code
_entity_poly.pdbx_strand_id
1 'polypeptide(L)'
;NHADDNMSLVSSRSSLHSVQEDSKVPLMKKSTSFLKFVDADPDIVHKHCKTLKPKKSSMKKSTSTSSFNSGSANDDSREASSKSMRRKASFSTLEVRTYNVAIGDNPGSTGSSGAPVSLCWEYDCGNIQLHDLNTYEELRPKRRNMNQLYLSPYVREWMLLRDNGYTACELKQAAKEADKARKFRRNTATVNSIAPIPVQQALRGFRKKSRRLLKV
;
A
#
# COMPACT_ATOMS: atom_id res chain seq x y z
N ASN A 1 -53.61 -53.17 -15.81
CA ASN A 1 -54.23 -52.30 -14.77
C ASN A 1 -53.15 -51.31 -14.31
N HIS A 2 -52.70 -50.38 -15.15
CA HIS A 2 -53.37 -49.13 -15.58
C HIS A 2 -53.81 -48.30 -14.37
N ALA A 3 -52.94 -47.36 -13.98
CA ALA A 3 -53.29 -46.16 -13.23
C ALA A 3 -52.32 -45.07 -13.67
N ASP A 4 -52.82 -44.20 -14.54
CA ASP A 4 -52.24 -42.94 -14.95
C ASP A 4 -52.37 -41.92 -13.81
N ASP A 5 -51.27 -41.28 -13.40
CA ASP A 5 -51.34 -40.07 -12.56
C ASP A 5 -50.69 -38.87 -13.28
N ASN A 6 -51.61 -38.15 -13.91
CA ASN A 6 -51.61 -36.76 -14.36
C ASN A 6 -50.71 -35.80 -13.54
N MET A 7 -49.53 -35.46 -14.07
CA MET A 7 -48.76 -34.28 -13.63
C MET A 7 -49.13 -33.08 -14.51
N SER A 8 -50.01 -32.24 -13.99
CA SER A 8 -50.43 -31.00 -14.64
C SER A 8 -49.36 -29.90 -14.52
N LEU A 9 -48.99 -29.38 -15.68
CA LEU A 9 -48.19 -28.17 -15.89
C LEU A 9 -48.95 -26.95 -15.37
N VAL A 10 -48.47 -26.32 -14.30
CA VAL A 10 -48.90 -24.97 -13.90
C VAL A 10 -47.78 -23.99 -14.22
N SER A 11 -47.88 -23.45 -15.44
CA SER A 11 -47.14 -22.30 -15.93
C SER A 11 -47.49 -21.06 -15.09
N SER A 12 -46.57 -20.63 -14.24
CA SER A 12 -46.71 -19.39 -13.47
C SER A 12 -45.89 -18.28 -14.09
N ARG A 13 -46.66 -17.36 -14.68
CA ARG A 13 -46.33 -16.10 -15.33
C ARG A 13 -45.21 -15.31 -14.65
N SER A 14 -44.26 -14.91 -15.49
CA SER A 14 -43.29 -13.83 -15.28
C SER A 14 -44.00 -12.48 -15.09
N SER A 15 -44.02 -11.98 -13.85
CA SER A 15 -44.36 -10.60 -13.54
C SER A 15 -43.08 -9.75 -13.61
N LEU A 16 -42.90 -9.02 -14.71
CA LEU A 16 -41.88 -7.99 -14.86
C LEU A 16 -42.26 -6.80 -13.99
N HIS A 17 -41.67 -6.71 -12.80
CA HIS A 17 -41.65 -5.48 -12.02
C HIS A 17 -40.56 -4.57 -12.56
N SER A 18 -41.00 -3.49 -13.21
CA SER A 18 -40.20 -2.31 -13.51
C SER A 18 -39.77 -1.66 -12.19
N VAL A 19 -38.53 -1.90 -11.78
CA VAL A 19 -37.91 -1.24 -10.63
C VAL A 19 -37.46 0.15 -11.08
N GLN A 20 -38.17 1.19 -10.62
CA GLN A 20 -37.71 2.57 -10.70
C GLN A 20 -36.44 2.72 -9.84
N GLU A 21 -35.30 2.92 -10.50
CA GLU A 21 -34.03 3.31 -9.88
C GLU A 21 -34.08 4.80 -9.49
N ASP A 22 -34.69 5.11 -8.36
CA ASP A 22 -34.52 6.41 -7.69
C ASP A 22 -33.95 6.21 -6.28
N SER A 23 -32.83 5.50 -6.19
CA SER A 23 -32.04 5.46 -4.95
C SER A 23 -31.02 6.61 -4.96
N LYS A 24 -31.51 7.81 -4.66
CA LYS A 24 -30.66 8.96 -4.32
C LYS A 24 -30.03 8.68 -2.94
N VAL A 25 -29.01 7.84 -2.92
CA VAL A 25 -28.25 7.51 -1.72
C VAL A 25 -27.67 8.81 -1.17
N PRO A 26 -27.93 9.18 0.10
CA PRO A 26 -27.37 10.38 0.69
C PRO A 26 -25.84 10.23 0.69
N LEU A 27 -25.18 11.03 -0.15
CA LEU A 27 -23.74 11.17 -0.20
C LEU A 27 -23.29 11.59 1.21
N MET A 28 -22.79 10.64 1.99
CA MET A 28 -22.25 10.94 3.31
C MET A 28 -21.17 11.97 3.12
N LYS A 29 -21.40 13.17 3.66
CA LYS A 29 -20.46 14.29 3.56
C LYS A 29 -19.13 13.80 4.11
N LYS A 30 -18.15 13.59 3.22
CA LYS A 30 -16.78 13.24 3.60
C LYS A 30 -16.37 14.26 4.65
N SER A 31 -16.12 13.79 5.88
CA SER A 31 -15.69 14.65 6.98
C SER A 31 -14.29 15.15 6.66
N THR A 32 -14.19 16.24 5.89
CA THR A 32 -12.94 16.91 5.51
C THR A 32 -12.33 17.70 6.67
N SER A 33 -12.79 17.47 7.91
CA SER A 33 -12.36 18.20 9.10
C SER A 33 -10.87 18.07 9.41
N PHE A 34 -10.17 17.08 8.82
CA PHE A 34 -8.73 16.90 9.02
C PHE A 34 -7.86 17.82 8.14
N LEU A 35 -8.40 18.42 7.07
CA LEU A 35 -7.62 19.18 6.08
C LEU A 35 -8.25 20.55 5.76
N LYS A 36 -8.77 21.26 6.77
CA LYS A 36 -9.05 22.70 6.64
C LYS A 36 -7.80 23.55 6.96
N PHE A 37 -6.62 23.07 6.57
CA PHE A 37 -5.38 23.82 6.75
C PHE A 37 -5.07 24.54 5.45
N VAL A 38 -5.42 25.83 5.45
CA VAL A 38 -5.04 26.89 4.49
C VAL A 38 -5.31 26.49 3.04
N ASP A 39 -6.40 27.01 2.46
CA ASP A 39 -6.65 26.95 1.03
C ASP A 39 -5.48 27.63 0.30
N ALA A 40 -4.48 26.84 -0.09
CA ALA A 40 -3.46 27.28 -1.01
C ALA A 40 -4.16 27.51 -2.35
N ASP A 41 -4.04 28.73 -2.88
CA ASP A 41 -4.63 29.13 -4.15
C ASP A 41 -4.35 28.05 -5.22
N PRO A 42 -5.39 27.40 -5.79
CA PRO A 42 -5.22 26.27 -6.71
C PRO A 42 -4.34 26.60 -7.92
N ASP A 43 -4.25 27.86 -8.31
CA ASP A 43 -3.40 28.32 -9.40
C ASP A 43 -1.90 28.27 -9.07
N ILE A 44 -1.52 28.37 -7.80
CA ILE A 44 -0.13 28.24 -7.33
C ILE A 44 0.32 26.77 -7.42
N VAL A 45 -0.57 25.84 -7.04
CA VAL A 45 -0.28 24.39 -7.03
C VAL A 45 -0.10 23.85 -8.46
N HIS A 46 -0.99 24.24 -9.39
CA HIS A 46 -0.95 23.75 -10.77
C HIS A 46 0.30 24.22 -11.54
N LYS A 47 0.82 25.43 -11.24
CA LYS A 47 2.08 25.93 -11.81
C LYS A 47 3.29 25.15 -11.27
N HIS A 48 3.30 24.77 -9.99
CA HIS A 48 4.41 24.04 -9.39
C HIS A 48 4.61 22.66 -10.04
N CYS A 49 3.53 21.91 -10.27
CA CYS A 49 3.60 20.56 -10.85
C CYS A 49 4.18 20.52 -12.27
N LYS A 50 3.98 21.57 -13.08
CA LYS A 50 4.54 21.67 -14.45
C LYS A 50 6.03 22.06 -14.47
N THR A 51 6.54 22.65 -13.39
CA THR A 51 7.94 23.10 -13.29
C THR A 51 8.89 22.05 -12.70
N LEU A 52 8.37 21.01 -12.07
CA LEU A 52 9.13 19.84 -11.62
C LEU A 52 9.48 18.92 -12.81
N LYS A 53 10.17 19.46 -13.83
CA LYS A 53 10.90 18.58 -14.75
C LYS A 53 11.97 17.88 -13.93
N PRO A 54 12.13 16.54 -14.02
CA PRO A 54 13.19 15.85 -13.33
C PRO A 54 14.52 16.47 -13.75
N LYS A 55 15.15 17.23 -12.85
CA LYS A 55 16.51 17.72 -13.08
C LYS A 55 17.36 16.47 -13.22
N LYS A 56 17.85 16.22 -14.44
CA LYS A 56 18.82 15.16 -14.73
C LYS A 56 19.88 15.25 -13.64
N SER A 57 19.94 14.24 -12.78
CA SER A 57 20.86 14.24 -11.65
C SER A 57 22.28 14.24 -12.23
N SER A 58 22.92 15.41 -12.22
CA SER A 58 24.37 15.52 -12.38
C SER A 58 25.02 15.04 -11.09
N MET A 59 24.77 13.79 -10.72
CA MET A 59 25.60 13.09 -9.74
C MET A 59 26.94 12.83 -10.40
N LYS A 60 27.83 13.82 -10.33
CA LYS A 60 29.26 13.59 -10.51
C LYS A 60 29.63 12.52 -9.48
N LYS A 61 30.00 11.33 -9.95
CA LYS A 61 30.54 10.24 -9.13
C LYS A 61 31.84 10.73 -8.48
N SER A 62 31.75 11.44 -7.36
CA SER A 62 32.87 11.55 -6.45
C SER A 62 32.93 10.23 -5.69
N THR A 63 33.74 9.31 -6.17
CA THR A 63 34.12 8.08 -5.47
C THR A 63 34.88 8.47 -4.20
N SER A 64 34.17 8.88 -3.16
CA SER A 64 34.76 9.08 -1.84
C SER A 64 34.87 7.71 -1.19
N THR A 65 36.02 7.07 -1.38
CA THR A 65 36.50 5.91 -0.61
C THR A 65 36.52 6.32 0.87
N SER A 66 35.53 5.85 1.64
CA SER A 66 35.55 5.95 3.09
C SER A 66 36.54 4.93 3.63
N SER A 67 37.81 5.32 3.72
CA SER A 67 38.83 4.58 4.43
C SER A 67 38.51 4.64 5.93
N PHE A 68 38.07 3.53 6.51
CA PHE A 68 37.97 3.36 7.96
C PHE A 68 39.40 3.29 8.53
N ASN A 69 39.93 4.44 8.97
CA ASN A 69 41.24 4.51 9.60
C ASN A 69 41.06 4.25 11.10
N SER A 70 41.24 3.00 11.51
CA SER A 70 41.40 2.61 12.92
C SER A 70 42.88 2.49 13.24
N GLY A 71 43.45 3.42 13.99
CA GLY A 71 44.81 3.24 14.51
C GLY A 71 45.53 4.48 15.02
N SER A 72 45.64 4.52 16.36
CA SER A 72 46.84 4.85 17.14
C SER A 72 47.44 6.27 17.18
N ALA A 73 48.08 6.51 18.32
CA ALA A 73 48.45 7.79 18.91
C ALA A 73 49.72 8.45 18.35
N ASN A 74 49.82 9.75 18.64
CA ASN A 74 50.96 10.67 18.56
C ASN A 74 51.39 11.15 17.16
N ASP A 75 51.01 12.37 16.81
CA ASP A 75 51.95 13.35 16.24
C ASP A 75 51.39 14.78 16.37
N ASP A 76 52.17 15.67 16.96
CA ASP A 76 51.86 17.08 17.23
C ASP A 76 52.54 17.92 16.15
N SER A 77 51.91 18.03 14.97
CA SER A 77 52.42 18.89 13.91
C SER A 77 51.32 19.46 13.00
N ARG A 78 51.10 20.78 13.15
CA ARG A 78 50.58 21.76 12.18
C ARG A 78 49.20 21.45 11.55
N GLU A 79 48.16 21.82 12.29
CA GLU A 79 46.76 21.88 11.87
C GLU A 79 46.50 22.93 10.76
N ALA A 80 46.76 22.57 9.51
CA ALA A 80 45.94 23.07 8.40
C ALA A 80 44.66 22.22 8.36
N SER A 81 43.70 22.50 9.27
CA SER A 81 42.43 21.77 9.31
C SER A 81 41.66 22.00 8.01
N SER A 82 41.81 21.06 7.09
CA SER A 82 40.93 20.92 5.94
C SER A 82 39.55 20.55 6.51
N LYS A 83 38.76 21.56 6.85
CA LYS A 83 37.39 21.41 7.32
C LYS A 83 36.60 20.74 6.21
N SER A 84 36.57 19.41 6.26
CA SER A 84 35.70 18.56 5.46
C SER A 84 34.28 19.14 5.57
N MET A 85 33.82 19.80 4.50
CA MET A 85 32.47 20.34 4.44
C MET A 85 31.52 19.17 4.60
N ARG A 86 30.97 19.02 5.80
CA ARG A 86 29.94 18.02 6.07
C ARG A 86 28.76 18.36 5.18
N ARG A 87 28.47 17.50 4.22
CA ARG A 87 27.30 17.65 3.33
C ARG A 87 26.05 17.63 4.21
N LYS A 88 25.31 18.73 4.22
CA LYS A 88 24.03 18.85 4.91
C LYS A 88 22.92 18.85 3.86
N ALA A 89 21.87 18.08 4.12
CA ALA A 89 20.62 18.14 3.37
C ALA A 89 19.58 18.84 4.25
N SER A 90 18.86 19.79 3.68
CA SER A 90 17.73 20.46 4.30
C SER A 90 16.53 20.41 3.36
N PHE A 91 15.34 20.45 3.96
CA PHE A 91 14.07 20.48 3.24
C PHE A 91 13.39 21.81 3.57
N SER A 92 12.78 22.44 2.57
CA SER A 92 12.05 23.71 2.74
C SER A 92 10.54 23.53 2.68
N THR A 93 10.08 22.60 1.84
CA THR A 93 8.70 22.56 1.39
C THR A 93 8.23 21.11 1.35
N LEU A 94 6.98 20.89 1.74
CA LEU A 94 6.31 19.60 1.73
C LEU A 94 5.17 19.63 0.71
N GLU A 95 5.05 18.54 -0.05
CA GLU A 95 3.94 18.31 -0.97
C GLU A 95 3.14 17.11 -0.44
N VAL A 96 1.85 17.33 -0.12
CA VAL A 96 0.93 16.30 0.34
C VAL A 96 0.03 15.90 -0.82
N ARG A 97 0.08 14.62 -1.21
CA ARG A 97 -0.70 14.04 -2.30
C ARG A 97 -1.78 13.12 -1.76
N THR A 98 -2.95 13.16 -2.40
CA THR A 98 -4.08 12.28 -2.09
C THR A 98 -4.18 11.19 -3.16
N TYR A 99 -4.19 9.93 -2.72
CA TYR A 99 -4.27 8.76 -3.59
C TYR A 99 -5.58 8.01 -3.36
N ASN A 100 -6.12 7.42 -4.43
CA ASN A 100 -7.24 6.49 -4.32
C ASN A 100 -6.80 5.18 -3.65
N VAL A 101 -7.78 4.46 -3.09
CA VAL A 101 -7.54 3.18 -2.42
C VAL A 101 -7.85 2.05 -3.40
N ALA A 102 -6.93 1.10 -3.54
CA ALA A 102 -7.10 -0.08 -4.37
C ALA A 102 -6.98 -1.36 -3.55
N ILE A 103 -7.39 -2.47 -4.18
CA ILE A 103 -7.04 -3.81 -3.72
C ILE A 103 -5.50 -3.96 -3.80
N GLY A 104 -4.88 -4.29 -2.68
CA GLY A 104 -3.44 -4.48 -2.58
C GLY A 104 -2.99 -5.92 -2.84
N ASP A 105 -1.67 -6.12 -2.79
CA ASP A 105 -1.02 -7.44 -2.85
C ASP A 105 -0.38 -7.84 -1.51
N ASN A 106 -0.25 -6.89 -0.58
CA ASN A 106 0.41 -7.11 0.70
C ASN A 106 -0.51 -7.90 1.63
N PRO A 107 -0.16 -9.15 2.00
CA PRO A 107 -1.01 -9.99 2.85
C PRO A 107 -1.12 -9.48 4.30
N GLY A 108 -0.46 -8.38 4.65
CA GLY A 108 -0.52 -7.76 5.96
C GLY A 108 0.15 -8.58 7.06
N SER A 109 -0.15 -8.23 8.31
CA SER A 109 0.30 -8.95 9.49
C SER A 109 -0.50 -10.24 9.71
N THR A 110 0.08 -11.16 10.49
CA THR A 110 -0.34 -12.56 10.69
C THR A 110 -1.76 -12.77 11.26
N GLY A 111 -2.50 -11.70 11.55
CA GLY A 111 -3.87 -11.71 12.07
C GLY A 111 -4.86 -10.80 11.32
N SER A 112 -4.47 -10.20 10.19
CA SER A 112 -5.41 -9.42 9.37
C SER A 112 -6.26 -10.35 8.49
N SER A 113 -7.59 -10.26 8.60
CA SER A 113 -8.56 -10.94 7.71
C SER A 113 -9.03 -10.00 6.59
N GLY A 114 -9.61 -10.56 5.52
CA GLY A 114 -10.21 -9.78 4.44
C GLY A 114 -9.22 -9.31 3.37
N ALA A 115 -9.74 -8.49 2.45
CA ALA A 115 -8.98 -7.99 1.30
C ALA A 115 -7.89 -7.00 1.75
N PRO A 116 -6.66 -7.13 1.22
CA PRO A 116 -5.62 -6.13 1.43
C PRO A 116 -6.00 -4.83 0.72
N VAL A 117 -5.62 -3.70 1.32
CA VAL A 117 -5.78 -2.36 0.73
C VAL A 117 -4.41 -1.76 0.46
N SER A 118 -4.30 -1.02 -0.64
CA SER A 118 -3.12 -0.25 -1.02
C SER A 118 -3.53 1.12 -1.54
N LEU A 119 -2.55 1.99 -1.73
CA LEU A 119 -2.74 3.22 -2.49
C LEU A 119 -2.52 2.92 -3.98
N CYS A 120 -3.33 3.53 -4.84
CA CYS A 120 -3.10 3.55 -6.28
C CYS A 120 -1.80 4.29 -6.63
N TRP A 121 -1.31 4.10 -7.86
CA TRP A 121 -0.19 4.89 -8.39
C TRP A 121 -0.62 6.30 -8.80
N GLU A 122 -1.87 6.46 -9.20
CA GLU A 122 -2.47 7.72 -9.61
C GLU A 122 -2.94 8.50 -8.37
N TYR A 123 -2.48 9.74 -8.27
CA TYR A 123 -2.94 10.71 -7.27
C TYR A 123 -3.82 11.77 -7.92
N ASP A 124 -4.65 12.40 -7.11
CA ASP A 124 -5.48 13.50 -7.53
C ASP A 124 -4.65 14.79 -7.65
N CYS A 125 -4.33 15.17 -8.89
CA CYS A 125 -3.59 16.38 -9.20
C CYS A 125 -4.32 17.67 -8.79
N GLY A 126 -5.65 17.64 -8.65
CA GLY A 126 -6.46 18.77 -8.22
C GLY A 126 -6.45 18.99 -6.70
N ASN A 127 -5.97 18.01 -5.93
CA ASN A 127 -5.98 18.01 -4.46
C ASN A 127 -4.57 17.88 -3.86
N ILE A 128 -3.55 18.41 -4.55
CA ILE A 128 -2.19 18.51 -4.02
C ILE A 128 -2.12 19.71 -3.07
N GLN A 129 -1.53 19.52 -1.88
CA GLN A 129 -1.30 20.61 -0.93
C GLN A 129 0.19 20.89 -0.80
N LEU A 130 0.57 22.16 -0.86
CA LEU A 130 1.95 22.61 -0.70
C LEU A 130 2.09 23.40 0.60
N HIS A 131 3.00 22.97 1.47
CA HIS A 131 3.22 23.57 2.78
C HIS A 131 4.68 23.94 2.99
N ASP A 132 4.94 25.08 3.63
CA ASP A 132 6.26 25.33 4.22
C ASP A 132 6.50 24.32 5.35
N LEU A 133 7.72 23.79 5.44
CA LEU A 133 8.04 22.74 6.40
C LEU A 133 7.85 23.19 7.85
N ASN A 134 8.28 24.41 8.18
CA ASN A 134 8.22 24.90 9.57
C ASN A 134 6.77 25.12 9.98
N THR A 135 5.98 25.76 9.11
CA THR A 135 4.54 25.97 9.32
C THR A 135 3.80 24.64 9.48
N TYR A 136 4.12 23.62 8.67
CA TYR A 136 3.52 22.30 8.81
C TYR A 136 3.86 21.64 10.15
N GLU A 137 5.12 21.70 10.58
CA GLU A 137 5.56 21.08 11.84
C GLU A 137 4.96 21.76 13.08
N GLU A 138 4.76 23.09 13.04
CA GLU A 138 4.08 23.85 14.10
C GLU A 138 2.59 23.49 14.21
N LEU A 139 1.93 23.29 13.07
CA LEU A 139 0.48 23.12 13.01
C LEU A 139 0.02 21.66 12.99
N ARG A 140 0.91 20.70 12.73
CA ARG A 140 0.50 19.31 12.56
C ARG A 140 -0.14 18.77 13.84
N PRO A 141 -1.21 17.96 13.71
CA PRO A 141 -1.82 17.33 14.87
C PRO A 141 -0.86 16.30 15.50
N LYS A 142 -1.17 15.94 16.76
CA LYS A 142 -0.42 14.90 17.48
C LYS A 142 -0.37 13.61 16.67
N ARG A 143 0.80 12.93 16.73
CA ARG A 143 1.00 11.63 16.08
C ARG A 143 -0.10 10.65 16.48
N ARG A 144 -0.71 10.02 15.48
CA ARG A 144 -1.75 8.99 15.67
C ARG A 144 -1.21 7.79 16.44
N ASN A 145 -2.02 7.23 17.33
CA ASN A 145 -1.70 5.98 18.01
C ASN A 145 -1.95 4.77 17.10
N MET A 146 -1.48 3.57 17.50
CA MET A 146 -1.63 2.35 16.67
C MET A 146 -3.08 2.03 16.33
N ASN A 147 -4.01 2.25 17.27
CA ASN A 147 -5.44 1.98 17.06
C ASN A 147 -6.04 2.90 15.98
N GLN A 148 -5.59 4.16 15.91
CA GLN A 148 -5.97 5.12 14.86
C GLN A 148 -5.31 4.86 13.50
N LEU A 149 -4.26 4.04 13.46
CA LEU A 149 -3.64 3.57 12.22
C LEU A 149 -4.26 2.26 11.72
N TYR A 150 -5.01 1.55 12.57
CA TYR A 150 -5.64 0.28 12.23
C TYR A 150 -6.94 0.50 11.47
N LEU A 151 -7.03 -0.08 10.27
CA LEU A 151 -8.28 -0.16 9.50
C LEU A 151 -8.92 -1.52 9.73
N SER A 152 -10.14 -1.51 10.28
CA SER A 152 -10.88 -2.75 10.50
C SER A 152 -11.22 -3.42 9.14
N PRO A 153 -11.40 -4.76 9.10
CA PRO A 153 -11.79 -5.47 7.88
C PRO A 153 -13.08 -4.90 7.26
N TYR A 154 -14.07 -4.56 8.09
CA TYR A 154 -15.34 -3.97 7.65
C TYR A 154 -15.14 -2.61 6.98
N VAL A 155 -14.32 -1.73 7.58
CA VAL A 155 -14.04 -0.40 7.00
C VAL A 155 -13.32 -0.54 5.66
N ARG A 156 -12.35 -1.47 5.54
CA ARG A 156 -11.67 -1.72 4.26
C ARG A 156 -12.63 -2.21 3.18
N GLU A 157 -13.47 -3.18 3.50
CA GLU A 157 -14.47 -3.71 2.56
C GLU A 157 -15.46 -2.64 2.13
N TRP A 158 -15.96 -1.83 3.07
CA TRP A 158 -16.85 -0.71 2.77
C TRP A 158 -16.18 0.29 1.82
N MET A 159 -14.94 0.72 2.10
CA MET A 159 -14.21 1.66 1.23
C MET A 159 -13.98 1.09 -0.18
N LEU A 160 -13.63 -0.18 -0.29
CA LEU A 160 -13.38 -0.81 -1.59
C LEU A 160 -14.68 -0.98 -2.40
N LEU A 161 -15.77 -1.43 -1.76
CA LEU A 161 -17.05 -1.65 -2.44
C LEU A 161 -17.74 -0.34 -2.82
N ARG A 162 -17.86 0.60 -1.86
CA ARG A 162 -18.67 1.81 -2.01
C ARG A 162 -17.91 2.92 -2.70
N ASP A 163 -16.69 3.20 -2.26
CA ASP A 163 -15.95 4.39 -2.72
C ASP A 163 -15.15 4.11 -4.00
N ASN A 164 -14.72 2.86 -4.22
CA ASN A 164 -13.84 2.50 -5.33
C ASN A 164 -14.48 1.54 -6.35
N GLY A 165 -15.75 1.16 -6.15
CA GLY A 165 -16.53 0.40 -7.13
C GLY A 165 -16.10 -1.04 -7.36
N TYR A 166 -15.31 -1.63 -6.46
CA TYR A 166 -14.94 -3.04 -6.57
C TYR A 166 -16.15 -3.95 -6.29
N THR A 167 -16.12 -5.14 -6.88
CA THR A 167 -17.15 -6.15 -6.65
C THR A 167 -16.83 -7.01 -5.43
N ALA A 168 -17.87 -7.53 -4.76
CA ALA A 168 -17.68 -8.47 -3.65
C ALA A 168 -16.91 -9.75 -4.06
N CYS A 169 -17.01 -10.15 -5.33
CA CYS A 169 -16.27 -11.29 -5.86
C CYS A 169 -14.76 -11.02 -5.88
N GLU A 170 -14.35 -9.83 -6.37
CA GLU A 170 -12.94 -9.41 -6.41
C GLU A 170 -12.35 -9.32 -5.01
N LEU A 171 -13.08 -8.73 -4.05
CA LEU A 171 -12.63 -8.65 -2.65
C LEU A 171 -12.42 -10.05 -2.06
N LYS A 172 -13.35 -10.97 -2.30
CA LYS A 172 -13.26 -12.35 -1.82
C LYS A 172 -12.06 -13.06 -2.45
N GLN A 173 -11.80 -12.83 -3.73
CA GLN A 173 -10.65 -13.40 -4.42
C GLN A 173 -9.33 -12.84 -3.85
N ALA A 174 -9.22 -11.53 -3.69
CA ALA A 174 -8.05 -10.88 -3.10
C ALA A 174 -7.80 -11.33 -1.66
N ALA A 175 -8.85 -11.48 -0.85
CA ALA A 175 -8.75 -12.00 0.50
C ALA A 175 -8.18 -13.43 0.52
N LYS A 176 -8.66 -14.31 -0.37
CA LYS A 176 -8.16 -15.69 -0.51
C LYS A 176 -6.69 -15.73 -0.91
N GLU A 177 -6.28 -14.87 -1.84
CA GLU A 177 -4.89 -14.78 -2.29
C GLU A 177 -3.97 -14.28 -1.17
N ALA A 178 -4.39 -13.26 -0.43
CA ALA A 178 -3.69 -12.78 0.74
C ALA A 178 -3.57 -13.87 1.82
N ASP A 179 -4.64 -14.62 2.09
CA ASP A 179 -4.61 -15.77 3.02
C ASP A 179 -3.64 -16.85 2.59
N LYS A 180 -3.61 -17.17 1.31
CA LYS A 180 -2.66 -18.12 0.74
C LYS A 180 -1.22 -17.64 0.97
N ALA A 181 -0.93 -16.37 0.72
CA ALA A 181 0.37 -15.76 0.98
C ALA A 181 0.73 -15.76 2.48
N ARG A 182 -0.22 -15.45 3.38
CA ARG A 182 -0.04 -15.55 4.84
C ARG A 182 0.34 -16.97 5.26
N LYS A 183 -0.38 -17.98 4.77
CA LYS A 183 -0.10 -19.40 5.04
C LYS A 183 1.30 -19.78 4.57
N PHE A 184 1.70 -19.38 3.37
CA PHE A 184 3.06 -19.64 2.88
C PHE A 184 4.15 -18.97 3.72
N ARG A 185 3.94 -17.71 4.15
CA ARG A 185 4.87 -17.01 5.04
C ARG A 185 4.98 -17.70 6.40
N ARG A 186 3.85 -18.08 7.00
CA ARG A 186 3.82 -18.82 8.28
C ARG A 186 4.55 -20.16 8.17
N ASN A 187 4.27 -20.93 7.12
CA ASN A 187 4.93 -22.22 6.89
C ASN A 187 6.44 -22.07 6.65
N THR A 188 6.87 -20.99 5.97
CA THR A 188 8.30 -20.73 5.77
C THR A 188 8.98 -20.32 7.07
N ALA A 189 8.32 -19.47 7.87
CA ALA A 189 8.83 -19.08 9.18
C ALA A 189 8.98 -20.27 10.13
N THR A 190 8.01 -21.19 10.16
CA THR A 190 8.10 -22.40 10.99
C THR A 190 9.19 -23.35 10.52
N VAL A 191 9.33 -23.57 9.20
CA VAL A 191 10.43 -24.39 8.66
C VAL A 191 11.79 -23.78 8.97
N ASN A 192 11.91 -22.45 8.88
CA ASN A 192 13.10 -21.70 9.27
C ASN A 192 13.46 -21.81 10.75
N SER A 193 12.47 -21.89 11.63
CA SER A 193 12.74 -22.11 13.06
C SER A 193 13.13 -23.55 13.40
N ILE A 194 12.77 -24.53 12.56
CA ILE A 194 12.94 -25.96 12.89
C ILE A 194 14.25 -26.52 12.31
N ALA A 195 14.66 -26.11 11.09
CA ALA A 195 15.80 -26.72 10.42
C ALA A 195 16.78 -25.66 9.86
N PRO A 196 18.11 -25.89 9.97
CA PRO A 196 19.10 -24.97 9.44
C PRO A 196 19.05 -24.90 7.91
N ILE A 197 19.37 -23.72 7.37
CA ILE A 197 19.26 -23.34 5.96
C ILE A 197 19.83 -24.40 4.97
N PRO A 198 20.99 -25.06 5.23
CA PRO A 198 21.54 -26.06 4.31
C PRO A 198 20.62 -27.26 4.10
N VAL A 199 20.01 -27.76 5.17
CA VAL A 199 19.08 -28.91 5.14
C VAL A 199 17.82 -28.57 4.35
N GLN A 200 17.32 -27.33 4.49
CA GLN A 200 16.17 -26.86 3.74
C GLN A 200 16.44 -26.75 2.23
N GLN A 201 17.64 -26.29 1.85
CA GLN A 201 18.03 -26.16 0.45
C GLN A 201 18.15 -27.54 -0.22
N ALA A 202 18.71 -28.53 0.48
CA ALA A 202 18.80 -29.90 -0.01
C ALA A 202 17.41 -30.53 -0.26
N LEU A 203 16.48 -30.39 0.70
CA LEU A 203 15.08 -30.86 0.55
C LEU A 203 14.35 -30.16 -0.61
N ARG A 204 14.56 -28.86 -0.80
CA ARG A 204 14.00 -28.12 -1.95
C ARG A 204 14.52 -28.65 -3.29
N GLY A 205 15.80 -29.01 -3.37
CA GLY A 205 16.40 -29.62 -4.57
C GLY A 205 15.77 -30.96 -4.91
N PHE A 206 15.60 -31.82 -3.91
CA PHE A 206 15.03 -33.16 -4.08
C PHE A 206 13.60 -33.13 -4.62
N ARG A 207 12.75 -32.23 -4.09
CA ARG A 207 11.35 -32.08 -4.52
C ARG A 207 11.19 -31.56 -5.95
N LYS A 208 12.15 -30.78 -6.47
CA LYS A 208 12.15 -30.35 -7.88
C LYS A 208 12.48 -31.51 -8.82
N LYS A 209 13.35 -32.44 -8.40
CA LYS A 209 13.75 -33.60 -9.20
C LYS A 209 12.63 -34.65 -9.29
N SER A 210 11.95 -34.94 -8.18
CA SER A 210 10.84 -35.91 -8.18
C SER A 210 9.64 -35.47 -9.02
N ARG A 211 9.32 -34.16 -9.06
CA ARG A 211 8.24 -33.62 -9.91
C ARG A 211 8.50 -33.75 -11.41
N ARG A 212 9.76 -33.86 -11.85
CA ARG A 212 10.08 -34.11 -13.26
C ARG A 212 9.92 -35.58 -13.63
N LEU A 213 10.05 -36.48 -12.66
CA LEU A 213 9.93 -37.93 -12.86
C LEU A 213 8.47 -38.40 -12.78
N LEU A 214 7.61 -37.70 -12.04
CA LEU A 214 6.18 -37.98 -11.88
C LEU A 214 5.28 -37.34 -12.96
N LYS A 215 5.86 -36.81 -14.04
CA LYS A 215 5.13 -36.18 -15.17
C LYS A 215 5.15 -37.04 -16.44
N VAL A 216 5.41 -38.34 -16.28
CA VAL A 216 5.28 -39.40 -17.29
C VAL A 216 3.97 -40.12 -17.03
#